data_AF-A0A382K1F3-F1
#
_entry.id   AF-A0A382K1F3-F1
#
_cell.length_a   1.000
_cell.length_b   1.000
_cell.length_c   1.000
_cell.angle_alpha   90.00
_cell.angle_beta   90.00
_cell.angle_gamma   90.00
#
_symmetry.space_group_name_H-M   'P 1'
#
loop_
_entity.id
_entity.type
_entity.pdbx_description
1 polymer ?
#
loop_
_entity_poly.entity_id
_entity_poly.type
_entity_poly.pdbx_seq_one_letter_code
_entity_poly.pdbx_strand_id
1 'polypeptide(L)'
;MKKYLISAIALPAFFVAQLALGEDSWTIGSAAEWKAAIESSEGVTIEKGVASPTAKAGSLRTKMKSFKKKRSAKSLTIEQSTLWQNWEAKPRIGPKNLRDAPVFLTMGPGDYWMFGRYGGMPKKKGKKPVA
;
A
#
# COMPACT_ATOMS: atom_id res chain seq x y z
N MET A 1 58.73 -44.11 13.08
CA MET A 1 57.89 -43.78 14.25
C MET A 1 56.76 -42.85 13.78
N LYS A 2 55.54 -43.11 14.25
CA LYS A 2 54.31 -42.29 14.20
C LYS A 2 53.62 -42.05 12.84
N LYS A 3 52.63 -42.92 12.61
CA LYS A 3 51.43 -42.72 11.80
C LYS A 3 50.56 -41.61 12.40
N TYR A 4 49.94 -40.76 11.57
CA TYR A 4 48.69 -40.08 11.92
C TYR A 4 47.77 -40.06 10.70
N LEU A 5 46.79 -40.96 10.74
CA LEU A 5 45.57 -40.96 9.92
C LEU A 5 44.64 -39.89 10.50
N ILE A 6 44.36 -38.83 9.73
CA ILE A 6 43.26 -37.91 10.04
C ILE A 6 42.07 -38.37 9.21
N SER A 7 41.11 -39.00 9.89
CA SER A 7 39.82 -39.42 9.32
C SER A 7 38.99 -38.16 9.09
N ALA A 8 38.77 -37.79 7.81
CA ALA A 8 37.91 -36.67 7.46
C ALA A 8 36.44 -37.10 7.58
N ILE A 9 35.75 -36.52 8.57
CA ILE A 9 34.32 -36.67 8.80
C ILE A 9 33.57 -35.98 7.66
N ALA A 10 32.89 -36.77 6.82
CA ALA A 10 32.04 -36.26 5.75
C ALA A 10 30.75 -35.68 6.37
N LEU A 11 30.59 -34.36 6.33
CA LEU A 11 29.33 -33.68 6.60
C LEU A 11 28.33 -34.02 5.47
N PRO A 12 27.14 -34.56 5.74
CA PRO A 12 26.14 -34.75 4.70
C PRO A 12 25.65 -33.38 4.25
N ALA A 13 25.99 -33.00 3.01
CA ALA A 13 25.42 -31.84 2.35
C ALA A 13 23.91 -32.08 2.19
N PHE A 14 23.12 -31.36 2.99
CA PHE A 14 21.68 -31.27 2.82
C PHE A 14 21.42 -30.62 1.46
N PHE A 15 21.17 -31.45 0.45
CA PHE A 15 20.75 -31.00 -0.88
C PHE A 15 19.32 -30.48 -0.72
N VAL A 16 19.20 -29.20 -0.38
CA VAL A 16 17.93 -28.48 -0.49
C VAL A 16 17.60 -28.49 -1.98
N ALA A 17 16.60 -29.27 -2.36
CA ALA A 17 16.00 -29.16 -3.68
C ALA A 17 15.46 -27.72 -3.79
N GLN A 18 16.21 -26.85 -4.45
CA GLN A 18 15.70 -25.55 -4.89
C GLN A 18 14.55 -25.84 -5.84
N LEU A 19 13.32 -25.67 -5.34
CA LEU A 19 12.15 -25.52 -6.19
C LEU A 19 12.47 -24.37 -7.15
N ALA A 20 12.66 -24.70 -8.42
CA ALA A 20 12.78 -23.73 -9.49
C ALA A 20 11.46 -22.95 -9.57
N LEU A 21 11.37 -21.84 -8.84
CA LEU A 21 10.39 -20.79 -9.11
C LEU A 21 10.61 -20.35 -10.56
N GLY A 22 9.58 -20.49 -11.39
CA GLY A 22 9.63 -20.13 -12.81
C GLY A 22 10.21 -18.73 -13.00
N GLU A 23 11.32 -18.67 -13.73
CA GLU A 23 12.35 -17.62 -13.67
C GLU A 23 12.03 -16.31 -14.43
N ASP A 24 10.77 -16.05 -14.81
CA ASP A 24 10.43 -14.86 -15.62
C ASP A 24 9.03 -14.29 -15.27
N SER A 25 8.82 -13.84 -14.02
CA SER A 25 7.66 -12.98 -13.72
C SER A 25 7.90 -11.58 -14.29
N TRP A 26 7.04 -11.15 -15.20
CA TRP A 26 7.03 -9.76 -15.70
C TRP A 26 6.00 -8.95 -14.93
N THR A 27 6.44 -7.81 -14.38
CA THR A 27 5.60 -6.94 -13.55
C THR A 27 5.74 -5.50 -14.04
N ILE A 28 4.64 -4.76 -14.05
CA ILE A 28 4.57 -3.31 -14.22
C ILE A 28 4.12 -2.77 -12.86
N GLY A 29 5.03 -2.17 -12.10
CA GLY A 29 4.79 -1.79 -10.71
C GLY A 29 4.73 -0.28 -10.49
N SER A 30 5.41 0.51 -11.33
CA SER A 30 5.47 1.96 -11.15
C SER A 30 4.52 2.71 -12.07
N ALA A 31 4.10 3.91 -11.65
CA ALA A 31 3.26 4.78 -12.48
C ALA A 31 3.93 5.16 -13.82
N ALA A 32 5.26 5.27 -13.84
CA ALA A 32 6.03 5.55 -15.06
C ALA A 32 5.99 4.36 -16.04
N GLU A 33 6.15 3.14 -15.54
CA GLU A 33 6.04 1.93 -16.35
C GLU A 33 4.63 1.74 -16.91
N TRP A 34 3.60 2.00 -16.10
CA TRP A 34 2.21 1.99 -16.56
C TRP A 34 2.00 3.01 -17.68
N LYS A 35 2.48 4.24 -17.51
CA LYS A 35 2.37 5.27 -18.55
C LYS A 35 3.05 4.86 -19.86
N ALA A 36 4.19 4.18 -19.80
CA ALA A 36 4.89 3.69 -20.99
C ALA A 36 4.22 2.46 -21.63
N ALA A 37 3.54 1.64 -20.82
CA ALA A 37 2.87 0.43 -21.27
C ALA A 37 1.50 0.70 -21.90
N ILE A 38 0.83 1.81 -21.59
CA ILE A 38 -0.49 2.13 -22.14
C ILE A 38 -0.37 2.43 -23.64
N GLU A 39 -1.15 1.69 -24.43
CA GLU A 39 -1.30 1.90 -25.87
C GLU A 39 -2.51 2.79 -26.17
N SER A 40 -3.64 2.49 -25.53
CA SER A 40 -4.86 3.30 -25.63
C SER A 40 -5.66 3.22 -24.34
N SER A 41 -6.45 4.27 -24.07
CA SER A 41 -7.34 4.34 -22.92
C SER A 41 -8.59 5.12 -23.28
N GLU A 42 -9.75 4.54 -23.01
CA GLU A 42 -11.06 5.17 -23.23
C GLU A 42 -11.87 5.05 -21.94
N GLY A 43 -12.49 6.14 -21.48
CA GLY A 43 -13.32 6.10 -20.26
C GLY A 43 -12.56 5.79 -18.96
N VAL A 44 -11.22 5.75 -18.98
CA VAL A 44 -10.34 5.58 -17.80
C VAL A 44 -9.24 6.63 -17.87
N THR A 45 -8.89 7.23 -16.73
CA THR A 45 -7.66 8.03 -16.56
C THR A 45 -6.76 7.37 -15.53
N ILE A 46 -5.44 7.43 -15.73
CA ILE A 46 -4.45 6.93 -14.78
C ILE A 46 -3.63 8.11 -14.29
N GLU A 47 -3.93 8.57 -13.07
CA GLU A 47 -3.32 9.74 -12.46
C GLU A 47 -2.90 9.43 -11.03
N LYS A 48 -1.76 9.98 -10.58
CA LYS A 48 -1.23 9.78 -9.23
C LYS A 48 -1.10 8.31 -8.81
N GLY A 49 -0.87 7.41 -9.77
CA GLY A 49 -0.73 5.96 -9.54
C GLY A 49 -2.05 5.21 -9.43
N VAL A 50 -3.16 5.81 -9.85
CA VAL A 50 -4.51 5.30 -9.63
C VAL A 50 -5.31 5.34 -10.93
N ALA A 51 -5.94 4.22 -11.30
CA ALA A 51 -6.90 4.19 -12.39
C ALA A 51 -8.27 4.65 -11.88
N SER A 52 -8.88 5.62 -12.56
CA SER A 52 -10.19 6.17 -12.24
C SER A 52 -11.08 6.19 -13.48
N PRO A 53 -12.35 5.76 -13.39
CA PRO A 53 -13.28 5.85 -14.50
C PRO A 53 -13.66 7.31 -14.77
N THR A 54 -13.70 7.69 -16.04
CA THR A 54 -14.20 9.01 -16.49
C THR A 54 -15.57 8.93 -17.15
N ALA A 55 -16.04 7.72 -17.44
CA ALA A 55 -17.36 7.43 -18.00
C ALA A 55 -18.00 6.22 -17.29
N LYS A 56 -19.23 5.87 -17.68
CA LYS A 56 -19.95 4.69 -17.13
C LYS A 56 -19.21 3.37 -17.33
N ALA A 57 -18.38 3.30 -18.37
CA ALA A 57 -17.53 2.16 -18.68
C ALA A 57 -16.19 2.69 -19.20
N GLY A 58 -15.16 1.86 -19.12
CA GLY A 58 -13.84 2.21 -19.60
C GLY A 58 -13.08 0.99 -20.10
N SER A 59 -12.19 1.22 -21.07
CA SER A 59 -11.31 0.23 -21.66
C SER A 59 -9.86 0.73 -21.57
N LEU A 60 -8.94 -0.19 -21.28
CA LEU A 60 -7.52 0.09 -21.23
C LEU A 60 -6.78 -0.97 -22.03
N ARG A 61 -5.93 -0.55 -22.96
CA ARG A 61 -5.07 -1.43 -23.73
C ARG A 61 -3.62 -1.17 -23.38
N THR A 62 -2.90 -2.23 -23.03
CA THR A 62 -1.47 -2.15 -22.69
C THR A 62 -0.63 -3.01 -23.62
N LYS A 63 0.59 -2.56 -23.87
CA LYS A 63 1.64 -3.30 -24.55
C LYS A 63 2.18 -4.36 -23.60
N MET A 64 2.03 -5.62 -23.98
CA MET A 64 2.68 -6.72 -23.26
C MET A 64 4.14 -6.87 -23.68
N LYS A 65 4.99 -7.35 -22.76
CA LYS A 65 6.37 -7.73 -23.07
C LYS A 65 6.41 -8.82 -24.14
N SER A 66 7.22 -8.61 -25.18
CA SER A 66 7.50 -9.64 -26.19
C SER A 66 8.63 -10.57 -25.71
N PHE A 67 8.54 -11.85 -26.08
CA PHE A 67 9.54 -12.86 -25.75
C PHE A 67 10.12 -13.47 -27.03
N LYS A 68 11.43 -13.78 -27.02
CA LYS A 68 12.12 -14.39 -28.18
C LYS A 68 11.58 -15.77 -28.53
N LYS A 69 11.09 -16.52 -27.54
CA LYS A 69 10.43 -17.82 -27.73
C LYS A 69 8.94 -17.65 -27.46
N LYS A 70 8.10 -18.35 -28.22
CA LYS A 70 6.66 -18.38 -27.98
C LYS A 70 6.38 -18.98 -26.61
N ARG A 71 5.58 -18.30 -25.80
CA ARG A 71 5.18 -18.70 -24.44
C ARG A 71 3.70 -18.39 -24.26
N SER A 72 3.04 -19.12 -23.36
CA SER A 72 1.66 -18.85 -22.94
C SER A 72 1.68 -18.33 -21.52
N ALA A 73 0.85 -17.33 -21.23
CA ALA A 73 0.69 -16.83 -19.86
C ALA A 73 -0.02 -17.88 -19.01
N LYS A 74 0.54 -18.21 -17.85
CA LYS A 74 -0.11 -19.09 -16.86
C LYS A 74 -1.16 -18.31 -16.05
N SER A 75 -0.88 -17.06 -15.73
CA SER A 75 -1.76 -16.16 -14.97
C SER A 75 -1.47 -14.70 -15.33
N LEU A 76 -2.48 -13.85 -15.15
CA LEU A 76 -2.38 -12.40 -15.24
C LEU A 76 -3.04 -11.82 -14.00
N THR A 77 -2.30 -11.02 -13.24
CA THR A 77 -2.80 -10.33 -12.06
C THR A 77 -2.79 -8.84 -12.31
N ILE A 78 -3.93 -8.18 -12.07
CA ILE A 78 -4.08 -6.74 -12.14
C ILE A 78 -4.55 -6.30 -10.77
N GLU A 79 -3.76 -5.47 -10.11
CA GLU A 79 -4.05 -4.95 -8.77
C GLU A 79 -3.98 -3.43 -8.79
N GLN A 80 -4.87 -2.82 -8.02
CA GLN A 80 -4.86 -1.38 -7.77
C GLN A 80 -4.85 -1.17 -6.27
N SER A 81 -4.00 -0.24 -5.80
CA SER A 81 -3.98 0.13 -4.39
C SER A 81 -5.35 0.63 -3.95
N THR A 82 -5.76 0.26 -2.73
CA THR A 82 -7.02 0.70 -2.16
C THR A 82 -7.01 2.22 -1.97
N LEU A 83 -7.85 2.90 -2.73
CA LEU A 83 -8.15 4.30 -2.46
C LEU A 83 -9.03 4.38 -1.22
N TRP A 84 -8.62 5.16 -0.25
CA TRP A 84 -9.44 5.50 0.91
C TRP A 84 -10.50 6.55 0.52
N GLN A 85 -11.46 6.19 -0.32
CA GLN A 85 -12.51 7.12 -0.80
C GLN A 85 -13.66 7.33 0.19
N ASN A 86 -13.74 6.50 1.24
CA ASN A 86 -14.86 6.54 2.20
C ASN A 86 -14.61 7.50 3.38
N TRP A 87 -13.58 8.34 3.32
CA TRP A 87 -13.33 9.33 4.38
C TRP A 87 -14.16 10.57 4.17
N GLU A 88 -15.08 10.82 5.09
CA GLU A 88 -15.73 12.13 5.20
C GLU A 88 -14.99 12.95 6.27
N ALA A 89 -14.28 14.00 5.85
CA ALA A 89 -13.59 14.88 6.79
C ALA A 89 -14.60 15.64 7.65
N LYS A 90 -14.69 15.29 8.94
CA LYS A 90 -15.50 16.03 9.91
C LYS A 90 -14.62 17.07 10.62
N PRO A 91 -14.91 18.37 10.50
CA PRO A 91 -14.16 19.37 11.26
C PRO A 91 -14.52 19.26 12.75
N ARG A 92 -13.53 19.47 13.62
CA ARG A 92 -13.71 19.61 15.08
C ARG A 92 -14.43 18.42 15.75
N ILE A 93 -14.01 17.19 15.41
CA ILE A 93 -14.47 15.94 16.04
C ILE A 93 -14.17 15.86 17.55
N GLY A 94 -13.36 16.78 18.09
CA GLY A 94 -13.01 16.78 19.50
C GLY A 94 -13.27 18.06 20.28
N PRO A 95 -13.43 17.94 21.62
CA PRO A 95 -13.62 19.09 22.46
C PRO A 95 -12.32 19.90 22.52
N LYS A 96 -12.43 21.21 22.72
CA LYS A 96 -11.31 22.17 22.63
C LYS A 96 -10.14 21.90 23.58
N ASN A 97 -10.39 21.11 24.62
CA ASN A 97 -9.44 20.72 25.66
C ASN A 97 -8.76 19.37 25.38
N LEU A 98 -9.11 18.66 24.32
CA LEU A 98 -8.45 17.41 23.94
C LEU A 98 -7.11 17.70 23.25
N ARG A 99 -6.04 17.06 23.72
CA ARG A 99 -4.68 17.21 23.18
C ARG A 99 -4.17 15.89 22.59
N ASP A 100 -2.94 15.52 22.93
CA ASP A 100 -2.14 14.47 22.31
C ASP A 100 -2.82 13.10 22.30
N ALA A 101 -2.46 12.31 21.29
CA ALA A 101 -2.85 10.91 21.08
C ALA A 101 -4.36 10.62 21.21
N PRO A 102 -5.21 11.27 20.39
CA PRO A 102 -6.63 10.96 20.39
C PRO A 102 -6.88 9.53 19.91
N VAL A 103 -7.58 8.74 20.73
CA VAL A 103 -8.02 7.37 20.42
C VAL A 103 -9.53 7.37 20.27
N PHE A 104 -10.03 6.83 19.15
CA PHE A 104 -11.46 6.67 18.89
C PHE A 104 -11.89 5.25 19.21
N LEU A 105 -12.97 5.13 19.99
CA LEU A 105 -13.70 3.88 20.20
C LEU A 105 -15.09 4.05 19.61
N THR A 106 -15.36 3.35 18.50
CA THR A 106 -16.67 3.36 17.85
C THR A 106 -17.64 2.44 18.60
N MET A 107 -18.83 2.95 18.91
CA MET A 107 -19.92 2.18 19.53
C MET A 107 -21.04 1.90 18.52
N GLY A 108 -21.10 2.67 17.43
CA GLY A 108 -22.08 2.52 16.36
C GLY A 108 -22.04 3.71 15.39
N PRO A 109 -22.93 3.75 14.38
CA PRO A 109 -22.99 4.86 13.43
C PRO A 109 -23.23 6.19 14.14
N GLY A 110 -22.23 7.09 14.10
CA GLY A 110 -22.31 8.41 14.74
C GLY A 110 -22.11 8.41 16.26
N ASP A 111 -21.87 7.25 16.87
CA ASP A 111 -21.65 7.11 18.31
C ASP A 111 -20.23 6.62 18.59
N TYR A 112 -19.45 7.44 19.30
CA TYR A 112 -18.06 7.17 19.59
C TYR A 112 -17.60 7.81 20.89
N TRP A 113 -16.73 7.10 21.59
CA TRP A 113 -15.91 7.66 22.64
C TRP A 113 -14.59 8.14 22.05
N MET A 114 -14.10 9.25 22.57
CA MET A 114 -12.80 9.77 22.17
C MET A 114 -11.97 10.08 23.41
N PHE A 115 -10.83 9.41 23.51
CA PHE A 115 -9.91 9.50 24.62
C PHE A 115 -8.69 10.29 24.20
N GLY A 116 -8.07 11.00 25.13
CA GLY A 116 -6.83 11.70 24.88
C GLY A 116 -6.45 12.56 26.07
N ARG A 117 -5.29 13.18 26.01
CA ARG A 117 -4.79 13.97 27.15
C ARG A 117 -5.66 15.20 27.38
N TYR A 118 -6.08 15.41 28.63
CA TYR A 118 -6.77 16.64 29.03
C TYR A 118 -5.80 17.83 29.04
N GLY A 119 -6.14 18.86 28.28
CA GLY A 119 -5.35 20.06 28.08
C GLY A 119 -5.77 21.30 28.87
N GLY A 120 -6.82 21.20 29.70
CA GLY A 120 -7.43 22.38 30.32
C GLY A 120 -8.28 23.19 29.34
N MET A 121 -9.17 24.01 29.88
CA MET A 121 -9.98 24.93 29.08
C MET A 121 -9.15 26.15 28.66
N PRO A 122 -9.30 26.65 27.42
CA PRO A 122 -8.65 27.89 27.01
C PRO A 122 -9.07 29.03 27.95
N LYS A 123 -8.09 29.74 28.52
CA LYS A 123 -8.38 30.95 29.31
C LYS A 123 -9.08 31.97 28.40
N LYS A 124 -10.25 32.47 28.80
CA LYS A 124 -10.88 33.63 28.13
C LYS A 124 -9.84 34.77 28.15
N LYS A 125 -9.41 35.25 26.97
CA LYS A 125 -8.66 36.51 26.90
C LYS A 125 -9.53 37.57 27.56
N GLY A 126 -9.08 38.06 28.72
CA GLY A 126 -9.78 39.12 29.44
C GLY A 126 -10.02 40.30 28.51
N LYS A 127 -11.25 40.81 28.49
CA LYS A 127 -11.50 42.13 27.91
C LYS A 127 -10.59 43.10 28.66
N LYS A 128 -9.69 43.78 27.94
CA LYS A 128 -8.93 44.89 28.54
C LYS A 128 -9.96 45.90 29.06
N PRO A 129 -9.85 46.38 30.32
CA PRO A 129 -10.71 47.46 30.78
C PRO A 129 -10.47 48.65 29.84
N VAL A 130 -11.56 49.24 29.35
CA VAL A 130 -11.52 50.50 28.63
C VAL A 130 -11.22 51.55 29.69
N ALA A 131 -10.08 52.23 29.54
CA ALA A 131 -9.71 53.39 30.35
C ALA A 131 -10.51 54.61 29.92
#